data_AF-A0A060HXJ5-F1
#
_entry.id   AF-A0A060HXJ5-F1
#
_cell.length_a   1.000
_cell.length_b   1.000
_cell.length_c   1.000
_cell.angle_alpha   90.00
_cell.angle_beta   90.00
_cell.angle_gamma   90.00
#
_symmetry.space_group_name_H-M   'P 1'
#
loop_
_entity.id
_entity.type
_entity.pdbx_description
1 polymer ?
#
loop_
_entity_poly.entity_id
_entity_poly.type
_entity_poly.pdbx_seq_one_letter_code
_entity_poly.pdbx_strand_id
1 'polypeptide(L)'
;MAGTEKKTTDQRSVGDWPVLSESHWYSLAITSAVFTAIAVVAAFISIFGNGFDGDADLKMAQGLAPFGVALFAVVTFCTVGWRGSINTRQANQSESEGRAKLLQEGAKLLGETEKASHVSAGIATLGVLVAGPDKEYAFQSMNLLADFVEDHMRLDHTNRHRPQISGVMRTGEQNGINTGREISFDCTNYSPDLDQDHDDYETVYWHYIPGFELIRYKGGAFSLDEHYNLSELENIHFNNVEIRGWNQLLLDDRFYRCRFSNCDIHEINSMLQLDKHNDYEYAFDRCDFSGCKIHVPELITKNLKKEHNYYVVGNPPVLVGMTDTVDWAKVLLCEERKPGRGFY
;
A
#
# COMPACT_ATOMS: atom_id res chain seq x y z
N MET A 1 5.32 15.85 -31.75
CA MET A 1 6.65 16.09 -31.15
C MET A 1 6.48 16.98 -29.93
N ALA A 2 6.59 16.39 -28.74
CA ALA A 2 6.91 17.01 -27.45
C ALA A 2 6.76 15.89 -26.42
N GLY A 3 7.84 15.12 -26.23
CA GLY A 3 7.91 14.07 -25.21
C GLY A 3 8.29 14.69 -23.88
N THR A 4 7.46 14.47 -22.88
CA THR A 4 7.64 14.95 -21.51
C THR A 4 8.75 14.13 -20.83
N GLU A 5 9.85 14.80 -20.47
CA GLU A 5 10.91 14.24 -19.64
C GLU A 5 10.36 13.87 -18.26
N LYS A 6 10.41 12.57 -17.92
CA LYS A 6 10.30 12.10 -16.55
C LYS A 6 11.53 12.60 -15.78
N LYS A 7 11.26 13.42 -14.76
CA LYS A 7 12.23 13.78 -13.73
C LYS A 7 12.45 12.56 -12.83
N THR A 8 13.33 11.65 -13.24
CA THR A 8 13.90 10.65 -12.33
C THR A 8 14.76 11.39 -11.33
N THR A 9 14.30 11.44 -10.09
CA THR A 9 15.15 11.82 -8.95
C THR A 9 16.24 10.77 -8.87
N ASP A 10 17.37 11.10 -9.49
CA ASP A 10 18.59 10.30 -9.52
C ASP A 10 19.09 10.18 -8.07
N GLN A 11 18.62 9.12 -7.38
CA GLN A 11 19.31 8.59 -6.21
C GLN A 11 20.67 8.15 -6.72
N ARG A 12 21.63 9.07 -6.71
CA ARG A 12 23.04 8.74 -6.88
C ARG A 12 23.35 7.62 -5.89
N SER A 13 23.49 6.41 -6.42
CA SER A 13 24.15 5.29 -5.78
C SER A 13 25.40 5.86 -5.12
N VAL A 14 25.38 5.93 -3.79
CA VAL A 14 26.60 6.05 -3.01
C VAL A 14 27.39 4.82 -3.41
N GLY A 15 28.48 5.01 -4.15
CA GLY A 15 29.23 3.90 -4.73
C GLY A 15 29.46 2.82 -3.68
N ASP A 16 29.16 1.57 -4.04
CA ASP A 16 29.30 0.40 -3.19
C ASP A 16 30.72 0.32 -2.65
N TRP A 17 30.94 0.91 -1.48
CA TRP A 17 32.16 0.71 -0.71
C TRP A 17 32.29 -0.78 -0.43
N PRO A 18 33.50 -1.35 -0.45
CA PRO A 18 33.68 -2.78 -0.21
C PRO A 18 33.10 -3.14 1.17
N VAL A 19 32.01 -3.90 1.16
CA VAL A 19 31.37 -4.38 2.38
C VAL A 19 32.27 -5.46 2.96
N LEU A 20 33.12 -5.08 3.93
CA LEU A 20 33.93 -6.02 4.68
C LEU A 20 33.01 -6.86 5.57
N SER A 21 32.90 -8.15 5.23
CA SER A 21 32.15 -9.12 6.03
C SER A 21 32.80 -9.35 7.39
N GLU A 22 32.05 -9.94 8.32
CA GLU A 22 32.56 -10.38 9.62
C GLU A 22 33.79 -11.30 9.48
N SER A 23 33.79 -12.19 8.47
CA SER A 23 34.93 -13.07 8.20
C SER A 23 36.18 -12.29 7.77
N HIS A 24 36.02 -11.19 7.00
CA HIS A 24 37.14 -10.32 6.64
C HIS A 24 37.71 -9.59 7.86
N TRP A 25 36.86 -9.06 8.73
CA TRP A 25 37.31 -8.41 9.97
C TRP A 25 38.00 -9.38 10.92
N TYR A 26 37.48 -10.60 11.04
CA TYR A 26 38.11 -11.68 11.81
C TYR A 26 39.48 -12.06 11.23
N SER A 27 39.57 -12.30 9.92
CA SER A 27 40.83 -12.61 9.25
C SER A 27 41.84 -11.48 9.37
N LEU A 28 41.42 -10.22 9.23
CA LEU A 28 42.30 -9.04 9.41
C LEU A 28 42.78 -8.91 10.85
N ALA A 29 41.92 -9.16 11.83
CA ALA A 29 42.31 -9.14 13.25
C ALA A 29 43.35 -10.23 13.55
N ILE A 30 43.14 -11.46 13.06
CA ILE A 30 44.09 -12.56 13.27
C ILE A 30 45.41 -12.33 12.52
N THR A 31 45.35 -11.97 11.25
CA THR A 31 46.55 -11.75 10.44
C THR A 31 47.39 -10.60 10.97
N SER A 32 46.76 -9.49 11.38
CA SER A 32 47.47 -8.38 12.03
C SER A 32 48.06 -8.77 13.38
N ALA A 33 47.36 -9.57 14.20
CA ALA A 33 47.86 -10.04 15.50
C ALA A 33 49.08 -10.97 15.33
N VAL A 34 49.00 -11.93 14.41
CA VAL A 34 50.10 -12.84 14.08
C VAL A 34 51.29 -12.08 13.52
N PHE A 35 51.07 -11.16 12.58
CA PHE A 35 52.12 -10.31 12.03
C PHE A 35 52.80 -9.46 13.11
N THR A 36 52.01 -8.87 14.00
CA THR A 36 52.53 -8.07 15.13
C THR A 36 53.37 -8.94 16.06
N ALA A 37 52.92 -10.16 16.38
CA ALA A 37 53.69 -11.09 17.22
C ALA A 37 55.04 -11.46 16.57
N ILE A 38 55.06 -11.77 15.27
CA ILE A 38 56.29 -12.07 14.53
C ILE A 38 57.22 -10.84 14.52
N ALA A 39 56.68 -9.65 14.26
CA ALA A 39 57.46 -8.41 14.23
C ALA A 39 58.09 -8.08 15.58
N VAL A 40 57.36 -8.29 16.69
CA VAL A 40 57.88 -8.10 18.04
C VAL A 40 59.00 -9.09 18.36
N VAL A 41 58.84 -10.37 18.00
CA VAL A 41 59.89 -11.39 18.20
C VAL A 41 61.13 -11.08 17.36
N ALA A 42 60.96 -10.69 16.09
CA ALA A 42 62.07 -10.31 15.21
C ALA A 42 62.81 -9.07 15.72
N ALA A 43 62.07 -8.06 16.19
CA ALA A 43 62.65 -6.88 16.83
C ALA A 43 63.44 -7.25 18.08
N PHE A 44 62.92 -8.15 18.92
CA PHE A 44 63.60 -8.61 20.12
C PHE A 44 64.91 -9.36 19.80
N ILE A 45 64.89 -10.28 18.83
CA ILE A 45 66.11 -10.99 18.38
C ILE A 45 67.12 -9.99 17.80
N SER A 46 66.67 -9.00 17.03
CA SER A 46 67.56 -8.01 16.41
C SER A 46 68.24 -7.09 17.43
N ILE A 47 67.55 -6.75 18.52
CA ILE A 47 68.09 -5.88 19.58
C ILE A 47 69.00 -6.68 20.53
N PHE A 48 68.60 -7.88 20.95
CA PHE A 48 69.29 -8.60 22.03
C PHE A 48 70.15 -9.79 21.55
N GLY A 49 70.12 -10.15 20.27
CA GLY A 49 70.74 -11.37 19.75
C GLY A 49 72.27 -11.39 19.79
N ASN A 50 72.92 -10.23 19.80
CA ASN A 50 74.39 -10.10 19.78
C ASN A 50 74.99 -9.72 21.15
N GLY A 51 74.19 -9.70 22.22
CA GLY A 51 74.57 -9.17 23.53
C GLY A 51 74.17 -7.70 23.70
N PHE A 52 73.91 -7.28 24.94
CA PHE A 52 73.36 -5.95 25.22
C PHE A 52 74.44 -4.87 25.21
N ASP A 53 74.41 -3.98 24.22
CA ASP A 53 75.27 -2.81 24.10
C ASP A 53 74.45 -1.55 24.39
N GLY A 54 74.57 -1.06 25.63
CA GLY A 54 73.56 -0.20 26.28
C GLY A 54 73.15 1.07 25.53
N ASP A 55 74.01 1.67 24.69
CA ASP A 55 73.68 2.88 23.93
C ASP A 55 73.15 2.59 22.52
N ALA A 56 73.63 1.53 21.87
CA ALA A 56 73.22 1.17 20.51
C ALA A 56 71.82 0.52 20.50
N ASP A 57 71.59 -0.40 21.44
CA ASP A 57 70.33 -1.12 21.58
C ASP A 57 69.19 -0.19 22.03
N LEU A 58 69.51 0.81 22.85
CA LEU A 58 68.54 1.79 23.34
C LEU A 58 68.07 2.71 22.21
N LYS A 59 68.96 3.15 21.31
CA LYS A 59 68.59 3.93 20.12
C LYS A 59 67.74 3.11 19.15
N MET A 60 68.06 1.83 18.97
CA MET A 60 67.33 0.94 18.08
C MET A 60 65.92 0.63 18.63
N ALA A 61 65.79 0.40 19.95
CA ALA A 61 64.51 0.24 20.62
C ALA A 61 63.64 1.50 20.54
N GLN A 62 64.23 2.68 20.75
CA GLN A 62 63.53 3.97 20.61
C GLN A 62 63.05 4.22 19.18
N GLY A 63 63.80 3.80 18.17
CA GLY A 63 63.39 3.87 16.76
C GLY A 63 62.25 2.92 16.40
N LEU A 64 62.19 1.74 17.02
CA LEU A 64 61.16 0.72 16.75
C LEU A 64 59.86 0.91 17.55
N ALA A 65 59.92 1.58 18.71
CA ALA A 65 58.77 1.78 19.59
C ALA A 65 57.54 2.41 18.89
N PRO A 66 57.65 3.46 18.04
CA PRO A 66 56.50 4.04 17.35
C PRO A 66 55.80 3.06 16.40
N PHE A 67 56.55 2.17 15.76
CA PHE A 67 56.01 1.13 14.87
C PHE A 67 55.29 0.04 15.67
N GLY A 68 55.82 -0.33 16.84
CA GLY A 68 55.13 -1.22 17.76
C GLY A 68 53.75 -0.68 18.17
N VAL A 69 53.68 0.59 18.56
CA VAL A 69 52.41 1.26 18.91
C VAL A 69 51.45 1.29 17.71
N ALA A 70 51.94 1.60 16.51
CA ALA A 70 51.11 1.60 15.30
C ALA A 70 50.55 0.22 14.97
N LEU A 71 51.35 -0.84 15.09
CA LEU A 71 50.89 -2.23 14.88
C LEU A 71 49.83 -2.64 15.89
N PHE A 72 50.04 -2.32 17.18
CA PHE A 72 49.03 -2.55 18.21
C PHE A 72 47.73 -1.78 17.94
N ALA A 73 47.81 -0.56 17.40
CA ALA A 73 46.64 0.21 17.02
C ALA A 73 45.86 -0.46 15.88
N VAL A 74 46.55 -1.01 14.87
CA VAL A 74 45.91 -1.75 13.76
C VAL A 74 45.19 -3.00 14.26
N VAL A 75 45.84 -3.81 15.11
CA VAL A 75 45.21 -5.00 15.71
C VAL A 75 43.96 -4.61 16.50
N THR A 76 44.07 -3.54 17.30
CA THR A 76 42.96 -3.00 18.09
C THR A 76 41.80 -2.57 17.20
N PHE A 77 42.08 -1.81 16.14
CA PHE A 77 41.08 -1.36 15.18
C PHE A 77 40.35 -2.53 14.50
N CYS A 78 41.09 -3.52 13.99
CA CYS A 78 40.50 -4.70 13.36
C CYS A 78 39.64 -5.51 14.35
N THR A 79 40.08 -5.63 15.61
CA THR A 79 39.33 -6.32 16.66
C THR A 79 38.04 -5.60 17.03
N VAL A 80 38.07 -4.27 17.12
CA VAL A 80 36.88 -3.44 17.36
C VAL A 80 35.90 -3.55 16.18
N GLY A 81 36.40 -3.51 14.94
CA GLY A 81 35.57 -3.72 13.74
C GLY A 81 34.89 -5.08 13.73
N TRP A 82 35.63 -6.15 14.06
CA TRP A 82 35.07 -7.50 14.19
C TRP A 82 33.98 -7.58 15.27
N ARG A 83 34.26 -7.09 16.49
CA ARG A 83 33.26 -7.05 17.58
C ARG A 83 32.02 -6.23 17.22
N GLY A 84 32.21 -5.10 16.54
CA GLY A 84 31.12 -4.29 16.01
C GLY A 84 30.23 -5.10 15.07
N SER A 85 30.83 -5.81 14.10
CA SER A 85 30.08 -6.64 13.15
C SER A 85 29.28 -7.77 13.82
N ILE A 86 29.84 -8.41 14.85
CA ILE A 86 29.14 -9.44 15.63
C ILE A 86 27.95 -8.84 16.37
N ASN A 87 28.15 -7.71 17.06
CA ASN A 87 27.07 -7.04 17.80
C ASN A 87 25.93 -6.63 16.87
N THR A 88 26.23 -6.14 15.66
CA THR A 88 25.21 -5.83 14.65
C THR A 88 24.46 -7.08 14.20
N ARG A 89 25.15 -8.21 13.96
CA ARG A 89 24.48 -9.48 13.62
C ARG A 89 23.56 -9.95 14.74
N GLN A 90 24.04 -9.92 15.99
CA GLN A 90 23.24 -10.33 17.15
C GLN A 90 22.02 -9.43 17.35
N ALA A 91 22.18 -8.11 17.18
CA ALA A 91 21.07 -7.17 17.23
C ALA A 91 20.03 -7.46 16.13
N ASN A 92 20.48 -7.69 14.89
CA ASN A 92 19.59 -8.03 13.77
C ASN A 92 18.87 -9.36 13.99
N GLN A 93 19.56 -10.38 14.52
CA GLN A 93 18.95 -11.67 14.87
C GLN A 93 17.88 -11.51 15.95
N SER A 94 18.21 -10.78 17.03
CA SER A 94 17.26 -10.51 18.11
C SER A 94 16.04 -9.71 17.63
N GLU A 95 16.24 -8.76 16.71
CA GLU A 95 15.14 -7.99 16.12
C GLU A 95 14.25 -8.87 15.22
N SER A 96 14.86 -9.73 14.38
CA SER A 96 14.13 -10.67 13.53
C SER A 96 13.31 -11.67 14.37
N GLU A 97 13.88 -12.23 15.43
CA GLU A 97 13.16 -13.08 16.39
C GLU A 97 11.98 -12.33 17.05
N GLY A 98 12.20 -11.06 17.43
CA GLY A 98 11.16 -10.19 17.96
C GLY A 98 10.01 -9.98 16.99
N ARG A 99 10.30 -9.70 15.71
CA ARG A 99 9.29 -9.54 14.65
C ARG A 99 8.52 -10.82 14.37
N ALA A 100 9.21 -11.97 14.30
CA ALA A 100 8.57 -13.27 14.13
C ALA A 100 7.59 -13.57 15.29
N LYS A 101 7.97 -13.23 16.52
CA LYS A 101 7.10 -13.37 17.69
C LYS A 101 5.88 -12.45 17.61
N LEU A 102 6.06 -11.19 17.20
CA LEU A 102 4.92 -10.28 16.97
C LEU A 102 3.97 -10.83 15.90
N LEU A 103 4.50 -11.42 14.81
CA LEU A 103 3.66 -12.01 13.76
C LEU A 103 2.82 -13.15 14.33
N GLN A 104 3.45 -14.04 15.11
CA GLN A 104 2.78 -15.17 15.74
C GLN A 104 1.72 -14.72 16.77
N GLU A 105 2.04 -13.74 17.62
CA GLU A 105 1.09 -13.18 18.60
C GLU A 105 -0.07 -12.46 17.91
N GLY A 106 0.22 -11.67 16.87
CA GLY A 106 -0.77 -11.00 16.04
C GLY A 106 -1.75 -11.99 15.40
N ALA A 107 -1.22 -13.03 14.74
CA ALA A 107 -2.01 -14.10 14.14
C ALA A 107 -2.89 -14.84 15.18
N LYS A 108 -2.32 -15.18 16.34
CA LYS A 108 -3.04 -15.86 17.42
C LYS A 108 -4.20 -15.01 17.94
N LEU A 109 -3.95 -13.73 18.22
CA LEU A 109 -4.95 -12.80 18.73
C LEU A 109 -6.05 -12.53 17.70
N LEU A 110 -5.69 -12.44 16.42
CA LEU A 110 -6.63 -12.27 15.32
C LEU A 110 -7.57 -13.48 15.18
N GLY A 111 -7.09 -14.69 15.46
CA GLY A 111 -7.89 -15.92 15.48
C GLY A 111 -8.85 -16.06 16.67
N GLU A 112 -8.71 -15.25 17.73
CA GLU A 112 -9.65 -15.25 18.87
C GLU A 112 -10.87 -14.36 18.61
N THR A 113 -11.62 -14.68 17.54
CA THR A 113 -12.72 -13.86 16.97
C THR A 113 -13.85 -13.56 17.95
N GLU A 114 -14.07 -14.40 18.96
CA GLU A 114 -15.07 -14.20 20.02
C GLU A 114 -14.73 -13.02 20.95
N LYS A 115 -13.46 -12.60 21.00
CA LYS A 115 -12.97 -11.53 21.86
C LYS A 115 -12.55 -10.33 21.01
N ALA A 116 -13.46 -9.38 20.84
CA ALA A 116 -13.20 -8.16 20.06
C ALA A 116 -11.94 -7.37 20.51
N SER A 117 -11.59 -7.41 21.80
CA SER A 117 -10.36 -6.80 22.31
C SER A 117 -9.10 -7.52 21.81
N HIS A 118 -9.14 -8.84 21.69
CA HIS A 118 -8.04 -9.65 21.16
C HIS A 118 -7.89 -9.41 19.67
N VAL A 119 -8.98 -9.43 18.89
CA VAL A 119 -8.94 -9.10 17.46
C VAL A 119 -8.33 -7.71 17.23
N SER A 120 -8.75 -6.71 18.02
CA SER A 120 -8.19 -5.35 17.93
C SER A 120 -6.70 -5.31 18.26
N ALA A 121 -6.27 -6.05 19.29
CA ALA A 121 -4.85 -6.17 19.64
C ALA A 121 -4.05 -6.90 18.56
N GLY A 122 -4.62 -7.95 17.95
CA GLY A 122 -4.02 -8.67 16.83
C GLY A 122 -3.80 -7.75 15.62
N ILE A 123 -4.82 -6.98 15.23
CA ILE A 123 -4.73 -5.99 14.15
C ILE A 123 -3.64 -4.95 14.45
N ALA A 124 -3.57 -4.44 15.68
CA ALA A 124 -2.55 -3.47 16.09
C ALA A 124 -1.13 -4.06 16.04
N THR A 125 -0.94 -5.29 16.53
CA THR A 125 0.34 -5.99 16.50
C THR A 125 0.81 -6.24 15.07
N LEU A 126 -0.08 -6.70 14.18
CA LEU A 126 0.21 -6.86 12.76
C LEU A 126 0.49 -5.50 12.10
N GLY A 127 -0.21 -4.45 12.51
CA GLY A 127 0.04 -3.08 12.04
C GLY A 127 1.45 -2.57 12.33
N VAL A 128 2.06 -2.95 13.46
CA VAL A 128 3.47 -2.64 13.75
C VAL A 128 4.40 -3.26 12.72
N LEU A 129 4.12 -4.50 12.28
CA LEU A 129 4.91 -5.19 11.26
C LEU A 129 4.70 -4.58 9.87
N VAL A 130 3.47 -4.20 9.53
CA VAL A 130 3.12 -3.53 8.25
C VAL A 130 3.80 -2.16 8.12
N ALA A 131 3.89 -1.40 9.22
CA ALA A 131 4.57 -0.12 9.26
C ALA A 131 6.11 -0.25 9.39
N GLY A 132 6.61 -1.46 9.67
CA GLY A 132 8.03 -1.72 9.85
C GLY A 132 8.83 -1.67 8.55
N PRO A 133 10.17 -1.66 8.63
CA PRO A 133 11.04 -1.62 7.46
C PRO A 133 11.13 -2.97 6.71
N ASP A 134 10.60 -4.04 7.30
CA ASP A 134 10.70 -5.40 6.78
C ASP A 134 9.52 -5.76 5.88
N LYS A 135 9.78 -5.75 4.57
CA LYS A 135 8.74 -6.01 3.58
C LYS A 135 8.20 -7.44 3.65
N GLU A 136 8.98 -8.42 4.09
CA GLU A 136 8.53 -9.81 4.19
C GLU A 136 7.52 -9.96 5.31
N TYR A 137 7.83 -9.46 6.52
CA TYR A 137 6.87 -9.50 7.63
C TYR A 137 5.65 -8.63 7.38
N ALA A 138 5.80 -7.46 6.74
CA ALA A 138 4.68 -6.63 6.34
C ALA A 138 3.76 -7.37 5.36
N PHE A 139 4.32 -8.04 4.34
CA PHE A 139 3.55 -8.85 3.39
C PHE A 139 2.80 -10.00 4.08
N GLN A 140 3.46 -10.74 4.98
CA GLN A 140 2.81 -11.82 5.74
C GLN A 140 1.68 -11.28 6.65
N SER A 141 1.90 -10.13 7.29
CA SER A 141 0.90 -9.49 8.15
C SER A 141 -0.31 -9.00 7.36
N MET A 142 -0.09 -8.42 6.18
CA MET A 142 -1.16 -8.03 5.24
C MET A 142 -1.99 -9.24 4.80
N ASN A 143 -1.36 -10.39 4.55
CA ASN A 143 -2.06 -11.61 4.17
C ASN A 143 -2.96 -12.16 5.29
N LEU A 144 -2.50 -12.12 6.54
CA LEU A 144 -3.33 -12.51 7.69
C LEU A 144 -4.54 -11.59 7.88
N LEU A 145 -4.37 -10.28 7.66
CA LEU A 145 -5.48 -9.33 7.68
C LEU A 145 -6.45 -9.58 6.52
N ALA A 146 -5.94 -9.91 5.34
CA ALA A 146 -6.76 -10.28 4.18
C ALA A 146 -7.57 -11.56 4.42
N ASP A 147 -6.98 -12.58 5.05
CA ASP A 147 -7.72 -13.80 5.45
C ASP A 147 -8.89 -13.45 6.37
N PHE A 148 -8.67 -12.59 7.35
CA PHE A 148 -9.74 -12.12 8.23
C PHE A 148 -10.85 -11.36 7.47
N VAL A 149 -10.47 -10.53 6.49
CA VAL A 149 -11.46 -9.81 5.65
C VAL A 149 -12.26 -10.79 4.79
N GLU A 150 -11.61 -11.78 4.20
CA GLU A 150 -12.30 -12.82 3.39
C GLU A 150 -13.24 -13.68 4.25
N ASP A 151 -12.84 -14.04 5.47
CA ASP A 151 -13.65 -14.89 6.34
C ASP A 151 -14.83 -14.15 6.99
N HIS A 152 -14.65 -12.86 7.31
CA HIS A 152 -15.60 -12.12 8.14
C HIS A 152 -16.28 -10.92 7.47
N MET A 153 -15.89 -10.56 6.23
CA MET A 153 -16.42 -9.39 5.52
C MET A 153 -16.79 -9.69 4.06
N ARG A 154 -16.77 -10.96 3.64
CA ARG A 154 -17.08 -11.33 2.25
C ARG A 154 -18.50 -10.96 1.79
N LEU A 155 -19.46 -11.00 2.71
CA LEU A 155 -20.88 -10.80 2.42
C LEU A 155 -21.37 -9.39 2.78
N ASP A 156 -20.73 -8.73 3.76
CA ASP A 156 -21.03 -7.37 4.18
C ASP A 156 -19.81 -6.72 4.86
N HIS A 157 -19.77 -5.39 4.90
CA HIS A 157 -18.68 -4.62 5.52
C HIS A 157 -19.07 -3.98 6.87
N THR A 158 -20.09 -4.53 7.56
CA THR A 158 -20.57 -4.00 8.86
C THR A 158 -19.64 -4.36 10.02
N ASN A 159 -18.65 -5.22 9.79
CA ASN A 159 -17.71 -5.67 10.81
C ASN A 159 -17.05 -4.49 11.54
N ARG A 160 -17.17 -4.46 12.87
CA ARG A 160 -16.66 -3.40 13.75
C ARG A 160 -15.16 -3.16 13.66
N HIS A 161 -14.39 -4.14 13.18
CA HIS A 161 -12.94 -4.07 13.04
C HIS A 161 -12.49 -3.59 11.66
N ARG A 162 -13.42 -3.43 10.70
CA ARG A 162 -13.13 -2.95 9.35
C ARG A 162 -12.31 -1.66 9.35
N PRO A 163 -12.67 -0.59 10.11
CA PRO A 163 -11.91 0.66 10.04
C PRO A 163 -10.44 0.50 10.45
N GLN A 164 -10.16 -0.31 11.48
CA GLN A 164 -8.80 -0.59 11.93
C GLN A 164 -8.03 -1.39 10.88
N ILE A 165 -8.65 -2.43 10.31
CA ILE A 165 -8.04 -3.25 9.26
C ILE A 165 -7.75 -2.40 8.02
N SER A 166 -8.73 -1.66 7.51
CA SER A 166 -8.55 -0.76 6.37
C SER A 166 -7.44 0.27 6.63
N GLY A 167 -7.31 0.78 7.85
CA GLY A 167 -6.23 1.70 8.24
C GLY A 167 -4.84 1.05 8.18
N VAL A 168 -4.70 -0.16 8.71
CA VAL A 168 -3.44 -0.91 8.62
C VAL A 168 -3.11 -1.27 7.17
N MET A 169 -4.09 -1.77 6.41
CA MET A 169 -3.87 -2.14 5.02
C MET A 169 -3.53 -0.94 4.13
N ARG A 170 -4.11 0.24 4.42
CA ARG A 170 -3.74 1.51 3.77
C ARG A 170 -2.29 1.86 4.01
N THR A 171 -1.81 1.66 5.24
CA THR A 171 -0.40 1.90 5.59
C THR A 171 0.52 0.97 4.79
N GLY A 172 0.14 -0.29 4.62
CA GLY A 172 0.87 -1.24 3.77
C GLY A 172 0.94 -0.78 2.31
N GLU A 173 -0.21 -0.40 1.74
CA GLU A 173 -0.30 0.09 0.36
C GLU A 173 0.55 1.35 0.14
N GLN A 174 0.50 2.31 1.08
CA GLN A 174 1.34 3.52 1.05
C GLN A 174 2.85 3.21 1.13
N ASN A 175 3.22 2.10 1.78
CA ASN A 175 4.59 1.60 1.82
C ASN A 175 4.97 0.77 0.58
N GLY A 176 4.08 0.68 -0.42
CA GLY A 176 4.29 -0.09 -1.65
C GLY A 176 4.16 -1.59 -1.45
N ILE A 177 3.35 -2.03 -0.48
CA ILE A 177 3.10 -3.44 -0.17
C ILE A 177 1.60 -3.70 -0.33
N ASN A 178 1.26 -4.68 -1.15
CA ASN A 178 -0.08 -5.24 -1.21
C ASN A 178 0.00 -6.75 -0.95
N THR A 179 -1.14 -7.41 -0.84
CA THR A 179 -1.22 -8.85 -0.60
C THR A 179 -0.92 -9.70 -1.83
N GLY A 180 -0.88 -9.10 -3.04
CA GLY A 180 -0.85 -9.85 -4.30
C GLY A 180 -2.10 -10.71 -4.54
N ARG A 181 -3.20 -10.43 -3.81
CA ARG A 181 -4.44 -11.21 -3.87
C ARG A 181 -5.52 -10.44 -4.58
N GLU A 182 -6.34 -11.19 -5.30
CA GLU A 182 -7.64 -10.76 -5.77
C GLU A 182 -8.71 -11.16 -4.75
N ILE A 183 -9.58 -10.21 -4.38
CA ILE A 183 -10.70 -10.46 -3.49
C ILE A 183 -12.03 -10.13 -4.17
N SER A 184 -13.07 -10.93 -3.87
CA SER A 184 -14.43 -10.70 -4.34
C SER A 184 -15.41 -10.64 -3.18
N PHE A 185 -16.05 -9.48 -3.02
CA PHE A 185 -17.18 -9.25 -2.14
C PHE A 185 -18.47 -9.45 -2.92
N ASP A 186 -19.36 -10.29 -2.41
CA ASP A 186 -20.54 -10.73 -3.16
C ASP A 186 -21.73 -10.95 -2.24
N CYS A 187 -22.71 -10.04 -2.31
CA CYS A 187 -23.95 -10.14 -1.56
C CYS A 187 -25.15 -10.55 -2.43
N THR A 188 -24.96 -11.03 -3.67
CA THR A 188 -26.11 -11.32 -4.55
C THR A 188 -26.97 -12.49 -4.06
N ASN A 189 -26.38 -13.40 -3.29
CA ASN A 189 -27.07 -14.53 -2.67
C ASN A 189 -27.33 -14.31 -1.17
N TYR A 190 -27.01 -13.12 -0.67
CA TYR A 190 -27.20 -12.79 0.73
C TYR A 190 -28.65 -12.35 0.95
N SER A 191 -29.45 -13.25 1.48
CA SER A 191 -30.75 -12.91 2.05
C SER A 191 -30.60 -13.00 3.56
N PRO A 192 -30.51 -11.88 4.30
CA PRO A 192 -30.67 -11.94 5.75
C PRO A 192 -32.03 -12.58 6.02
N ASP A 193 -32.07 -13.55 6.93
CA ASP A 193 -33.15 -14.51 7.20
C ASP A 193 -34.57 -14.08 6.74
N LEU A 194 -35.13 -14.82 5.78
CA LEU A 194 -36.45 -14.67 5.15
C LEU A 194 -37.64 -15.04 6.07
N ASP A 195 -37.59 -14.69 7.35
CA ASP A 195 -38.67 -15.00 8.31
C ASP A 195 -39.49 -13.77 8.74
N GLN A 196 -39.33 -12.60 8.10
CA GLN A 196 -40.19 -11.44 8.38
C GLN A 196 -40.69 -10.74 7.11
N ASP A 197 -42.03 -10.65 7.03
CA ASP A 197 -42.85 -9.83 6.13
C ASP A 197 -42.52 -8.32 6.24
N HIS A 198 -41.31 -7.90 5.91
CA HIS A 198 -40.94 -6.49 5.85
C HIS A 198 -40.22 -6.17 4.53
N ASP A 199 -40.83 -5.27 3.77
CA ASP A 199 -40.35 -4.67 2.51
C ASP A 199 -39.06 -3.83 2.66
N ASP A 200 -38.42 -3.83 3.83
CA ASP A 200 -37.19 -3.08 4.12
C ASP A 200 -35.97 -4.03 4.10
N TYR A 201 -35.56 -4.45 2.90
CA TYR A 201 -34.25 -5.09 2.73
C TYR A 201 -33.16 -4.08 3.08
N GLU A 202 -32.44 -4.30 4.18
CA GLU A 202 -31.24 -3.51 4.51
C GLU A 202 -30.23 -3.66 3.37
N THR A 203 -29.98 -2.56 2.66
CA THR A 203 -29.00 -2.54 1.57
C THR A 203 -27.61 -2.79 2.15
N VAL A 204 -26.90 -3.81 1.65
CA VAL A 204 -25.51 -4.06 2.01
C VAL A 204 -24.66 -2.89 1.52
N TYR A 205 -23.98 -2.22 2.44
CA TYR A 205 -23.04 -1.15 2.12
C TYR A 205 -21.61 -1.66 2.08
N TRP A 206 -21.00 -1.49 0.92
CA TRP A 206 -19.60 -1.75 0.68
C TRP A 206 -18.73 -0.53 1.01
N HIS A 207 -17.50 -0.83 1.39
CA HIS A 207 -16.47 0.17 1.67
C HIS A 207 -15.16 -0.27 1.02
N TYR A 208 -14.36 0.68 0.53
CA TYR A 208 -13.03 0.37 0.02
C TYR A 208 -12.12 -0.18 1.13
N ILE A 209 -11.52 -1.35 0.90
CA ILE A 209 -10.50 -1.93 1.77
C ILE A 209 -9.20 -2.00 0.95
N PRO A 210 -8.23 -1.10 1.17
CA PRO A 210 -6.99 -1.03 0.38
C PRO A 210 -6.10 -2.25 0.60
N GLY A 211 -5.01 -2.35 -0.17
CA GLY A 211 -3.95 -3.34 0.05
C GLY A 211 -4.15 -4.69 -0.65
N PHE A 212 -5.19 -4.83 -1.48
CA PHE A 212 -5.37 -5.95 -2.40
C PHE A 212 -4.85 -5.59 -3.81
N GLU A 213 -4.44 -6.60 -4.57
CA GLU A 213 -4.04 -6.40 -5.98
C GLU A 213 -5.26 -6.08 -6.86
N LEU A 214 -6.40 -6.71 -6.60
CA LEU A 214 -7.64 -6.50 -7.32
C LEU A 214 -8.85 -6.73 -6.41
N ILE A 215 -9.83 -5.85 -6.46
CA ILE A 215 -11.05 -5.94 -5.66
C ILE A 215 -12.26 -5.99 -6.57
N ARG A 216 -13.16 -6.93 -6.33
CA ARG A 216 -14.45 -7.02 -7.03
C ARG A 216 -15.60 -6.89 -6.05
N TYR A 217 -16.52 -5.98 -6.32
CA TYR A 217 -17.79 -5.85 -5.60
C TYR A 217 -18.94 -6.34 -6.47
N LYS A 218 -19.84 -7.13 -5.88
CA LYS A 218 -21.04 -7.64 -6.54
C LYS A 218 -22.28 -7.42 -5.68
N GLY A 219 -23.32 -6.80 -6.25
CA GLY A 219 -24.53 -6.43 -5.50
C GLY A 219 -24.31 -5.24 -4.56
N GLY A 220 -25.32 -4.89 -3.78
CA GLY A 220 -25.22 -3.87 -2.71
C GLY A 220 -24.98 -2.44 -3.21
N ALA A 221 -24.60 -1.56 -2.29
CA ALA A 221 -24.33 -0.15 -2.55
C ALA A 221 -22.92 0.25 -2.09
N PHE A 222 -22.26 1.11 -2.87
CA PHE A 222 -20.94 1.66 -2.59
C PHE A 222 -21.05 3.18 -2.41
N SER A 223 -21.16 3.59 -1.16
CA SER A 223 -21.34 5.00 -0.79
C SER A 223 -20.02 5.76 -0.80
N LEU A 224 -20.10 7.09 -0.97
CA LEU A 224 -18.97 8.01 -0.89
C LEU A 224 -18.13 7.76 0.37
N ASP A 225 -16.82 7.63 0.16
CA ASP A 225 -15.81 7.70 1.22
C ASP A 225 -14.91 8.91 0.94
N GLU A 226 -14.96 9.90 1.82
CA GLU A 226 -14.23 11.18 1.67
C GLU A 226 -12.71 11.01 1.61
N HIS A 227 -12.17 9.87 2.03
CA HIS A 227 -10.73 9.61 1.99
C HIS A 227 -10.23 9.20 0.61
N TYR A 228 -11.12 8.92 -0.34
CA TYR A 228 -10.76 8.37 -1.64
C TYR A 228 -11.43 9.12 -2.78
N ASN A 229 -10.82 9.03 -3.95
CA ASN A 229 -11.42 9.40 -5.22
C ASN A 229 -11.62 8.11 -6.04
N LEU A 230 -12.88 7.72 -6.28
CA LEU A 230 -13.19 6.45 -6.97
C LEU A 230 -12.57 6.37 -8.37
N SER A 231 -12.44 7.52 -9.04
CA SER A 231 -11.85 7.60 -10.37
C SER A 231 -10.35 7.28 -10.38
N GLU A 232 -9.64 7.43 -9.26
CA GLU A 232 -8.21 7.14 -9.12
C GLU A 232 -7.91 5.69 -8.73
N LEU A 233 -8.93 4.93 -8.32
CA LEU A 233 -8.78 3.54 -7.88
C LEU A 233 -8.85 2.57 -9.07
N GLU A 234 -7.71 2.28 -9.70
CA GLU A 234 -7.66 1.42 -10.90
C GLU A 234 -7.90 -0.08 -10.60
N ASN A 235 -7.63 -0.53 -9.38
CA ASN A 235 -7.67 -1.94 -8.97
C ASN A 235 -9.04 -2.42 -8.47
N ILE A 236 -10.14 -1.74 -8.83
CA ILE A 236 -11.48 -2.09 -8.39
C ILE A 236 -12.43 -2.33 -9.56
N HIS A 237 -13.31 -3.31 -9.40
CA HIS A 237 -14.39 -3.58 -10.34
C HIS A 237 -15.72 -3.72 -9.60
N PHE A 238 -16.76 -3.19 -10.21
CA PHE A 238 -18.12 -3.23 -9.72
C PHE A 238 -18.99 -4.03 -10.69
N ASN A 239 -19.83 -4.90 -10.16
CA ASN A 239 -20.81 -5.64 -10.94
C ASN A 239 -22.17 -5.60 -10.24
N ASN A 240 -23.18 -4.99 -10.87
CA ASN A 240 -24.50 -4.87 -10.29
C ASN A 240 -24.48 -4.17 -8.91
N VAL A 241 -23.66 -3.14 -8.77
CA VAL A 241 -23.51 -2.33 -7.54
C VAL A 241 -24.14 -0.96 -7.75
N GLU A 242 -24.75 -0.41 -6.72
CA GLU A 242 -25.22 0.98 -6.72
C GLU A 242 -24.14 1.92 -6.17
N ILE A 243 -23.64 2.83 -6.99
CA ILE A 243 -22.64 3.84 -6.61
C ILE A 243 -23.36 5.10 -6.14
N ARG A 244 -23.13 5.54 -4.90
CA ARG A 244 -23.87 6.66 -4.28
C ARG A 244 -23.00 7.84 -3.87
N GLY A 245 -23.37 9.04 -4.31
CA GLY A 245 -22.84 10.30 -3.77
C GLY A 245 -21.41 10.67 -4.20
N TRP A 246 -20.83 9.94 -5.16
CA TRP A 246 -19.44 10.15 -5.58
C TRP A 246 -19.28 11.34 -6.53
N ASN A 247 -18.10 11.96 -6.49
CA ASN A 247 -17.79 13.15 -7.27
C ASN A 247 -16.79 12.84 -8.36
N GLN A 248 -16.82 13.62 -9.45
CA GLN A 248 -15.85 13.53 -10.54
C GLN A 248 -15.68 12.10 -11.07
N LEU A 249 -16.79 11.36 -11.20
CA LEU A 249 -16.78 9.98 -11.64
C LEU A 249 -16.35 9.87 -13.11
N LEU A 250 -15.35 9.03 -13.35
CA LEU A 250 -14.97 8.55 -14.67
C LEU A 250 -15.56 7.16 -14.86
N LEU A 251 -16.51 7.06 -15.79
CA LEU A 251 -17.25 5.84 -16.08
C LEU A 251 -16.56 5.05 -17.20
N ASP A 252 -15.91 3.96 -16.82
CA ASP A 252 -15.18 3.04 -17.68
C ASP A 252 -15.65 1.58 -17.49
N ASP A 253 -14.84 0.62 -17.97
CA ASP A 253 -15.14 -0.81 -17.94
C ASP A 253 -15.11 -1.42 -16.52
N ARG A 254 -14.70 -0.67 -15.49
CA ARG A 254 -14.76 -1.13 -14.09
C ARG A 254 -16.18 -1.30 -13.61
N PHE A 255 -17.14 -0.54 -14.15
CA PHE A 255 -18.52 -0.57 -13.68
C PHE A 255 -19.41 -1.37 -14.62
N TYR A 256 -19.63 -2.63 -14.31
CA TYR A 256 -20.49 -3.48 -15.12
C TYR A 256 -21.89 -3.54 -14.52
N ARG A 257 -22.93 -3.18 -15.29
CA ARG A 257 -24.33 -3.18 -14.84
C ARG A 257 -24.58 -2.41 -13.53
N CYS A 258 -23.83 -1.34 -13.30
CA CYS A 258 -23.97 -0.55 -12.08
C CYS A 258 -25.07 0.50 -12.20
N ARG A 259 -25.58 0.95 -11.07
CA ARG A 259 -26.47 2.13 -10.98
C ARG A 259 -25.73 3.25 -10.28
N PHE A 260 -26.05 4.49 -10.62
CA PHE A 260 -25.42 5.67 -10.04
C PHE A 260 -26.51 6.57 -9.47
N SER A 261 -26.42 6.89 -8.18
CA SER A 261 -27.38 7.78 -7.52
C SER A 261 -26.67 8.97 -6.86
N ASN A 262 -27.16 10.18 -7.12
CA ASN A 262 -26.64 11.43 -6.58
C ASN A 262 -25.13 11.64 -6.84
N CYS A 263 -24.65 11.21 -8.01
CA CYS A 263 -23.23 11.31 -8.39
C CYS A 263 -22.96 12.47 -9.33
N ASP A 264 -21.71 12.95 -9.33
CA ASP A 264 -21.21 13.94 -10.30
C ASP A 264 -20.41 13.21 -11.38
N ILE A 265 -20.98 13.11 -12.58
CA ILE A 265 -20.38 12.38 -13.69
C ILE A 265 -19.48 13.33 -14.48
N HIS A 266 -18.18 13.04 -14.51
CA HIS A 266 -17.21 13.85 -15.22
C HIS A 266 -16.93 13.35 -16.63
N GLU A 267 -16.85 12.04 -16.81
CA GLU A 267 -16.48 11.43 -18.08
C GLU A 267 -17.15 10.07 -18.26
N ILE A 268 -17.58 9.76 -19.48
CA ILE A 268 -18.15 8.47 -19.87
C ILE A 268 -17.38 7.92 -21.05
N ASN A 269 -16.59 6.89 -20.79
CA ASN A 269 -15.71 6.22 -21.75
C ASN A 269 -16.30 4.93 -22.31
N SER A 270 -17.25 4.32 -21.60
CA SER A 270 -17.81 3.02 -21.97
C SER A 270 -19.31 2.94 -21.69
N MET A 271 -20.02 2.22 -22.57
CA MET A 271 -21.42 1.84 -22.38
C MET A 271 -21.57 0.43 -21.79
N LEU A 272 -20.49 -0.27 -21.44
CA LEU A 272 -20.58 -1.62 -20.85
C LEU A 272 -21.42 -1.65 -19.56
N GLN A 273 -21.50 -0.53 -18.86
CA GLN A 273 -22.37 -0.33 -17.70
C GLN A 273 -23.87 -0.40 -18.08
N LEU A 274 -24.19 -0.04 -19.32
CA LEU A 274 -25.51 0.22 -19.88
C LEU A 274 -25.99 -0.90 -20.83
N ASP A 275 -25.07 -1.64 -21.45
CA ASP A 275 -25.31 -2.58 -22.56
C ASP A 275 -26.11 -3.84 -22.20
N LYS A 276 -26.38 -4.08 -20.91
CA LYS A 276 -27.10 -5.26 -20.42
C LYS A 276 -28.20 -4.96 -19.42
N HIS A 277 -28.55 -3.70 -19.22
CA HIS A 277 -29.77 -3.32 -18.51
C HIS A 277 -30.91 -3.25 -19.51
N ASN A 278 -31.94 -4.09 -19.35
CA ASN A 278 -33.18 -3.94 -20.11
C ASN A 278 -33.84 -2.56 -19.84
N ASP A 279 -33.56 -1.99 -18.66
CA ASP A 279 -34.09 -0.70 -18.22
C ASP A 279 -32.97 0.34 -18.04
N TYR A 280 -32.37 0.74 -19.16
CA TYR A 280 -31.37 1.81 -19.24
C TYR A 280 -31.77 3.09 -18.48
N GLU A 281 -33.08 3.39 -18.44
CA GLU A 281 -33.62 4.61 -17.81
C GLU A 281 -33.30 4.74 -16.32
N TYR A 282 -32.88 3.65 -15.66
CA TYR A 282 -32.59 3.62 -14.21
C TYR A 282 -31.10 3.43 -13.89
N ALA A 283 -30.21 3.51 -14.88
CA ALA A 283 -28.77 3.46 -14.62
C ALA A 283 -28.28 4.71 -13.86
N PHE A 284 -28.98 5.84 -14.01
CA PHE A 284 -28.66 7.10 -13.36
C PHE A 284 -29.89 7.65 -12.65
N ASP A 285 -29.71 8.06 -11.41
CA ASP A 285 -30.71 8.72 -10.57
C ASP A 285 -30.09 9.99 -9.96
N ARG A 286 -30.72 11.14 -10.20
CA ARG A 286 -30.33 12.47 -9.67
C ARG A 286 -28.85 12.81 -9.89
N CYS A 287 -28.26 12.35 -10.98
CA CYS A 287 -26.86 12.59 -11.28
C CYS A 287 -26.63 13.93 -11.99
N ASP A 288 -25.49 14.55 -11.70
CA ASP A 288 -25.02 15.79 -12.31
C ASP A 288 -24.10 15.48 -13.50
N PHE A 289 -24.51 15.90 -14.70
CA PHE A 289 -23.75 15.76 -15.95
C PHE A 289 -23.11 17.08 -16.40
N SER A 290 -23.05 18.09 -15.54
CA SER A 290 -22.53 19.41 -15.90
C SER A 290 -21.07 19.36 -16.39
N GLY A 291 -20.83 19.75 -17.64
CA GLY A 291 -19.52 19.70 -18.27
C GLY A 291 -18.95 18.29 -18.49
N CYS A 292 -19.81 17.26 -18.40
CA CYS A 292 -19.41 15.86 -18.60
C CYS A 292 -18.91 15.62 -20.02
N LYS A 293 -17.79 14.90 -20.16
CA LYS A 293 -17.27 14.45 -21.46
C LYS A 293 -17.84 13.09 -21.80
N ILE A 294 -18.56 13.01 -22.91
CA ILE A 294 -19.21 11.78 -23.35
C ILE A 294 -18.49 11.30 -24.60
N HIS A 295 -17.81 10.16 -24.51
CA HIS A 295 -17.12 9.53 -25.64
C HIS A 295 -18.02 8.56 -26.40
N VAL A 296 -19.25 8.34 -25.92
CA VAL A 296 -20.16 7.33 -26.45
C VAL A 296 -21.47 7.98 -26.97
N PRO A 297 -21.59 8.22 -28.29
CA PRO A 297 -22.71 8.94 -28.90
C PRO A 297 -24.10 8.32 -28.67
N GLU A 298 -24.15 7.01 -28.46
CA GLU A 298 -25.37 6.24 -28.25
C GLU A 298 -26.17 6.74 -27.04
N LEU A 299 -25.51 7.37 -26.06
CA LEU A 299 -26.13 7.96 -24.87
C LEU A 299 -27.21 8.99 -25.21
N ILE A 300 -27.05 9.75 -26.31
CA ILE A 300 -27.95 10.83 -26.73
C ILE A 300 -29.31 10.29 -27.19
N THR A 301 -29.34 9.04 -27.67
CA THR A 301 -30.58 8.40 -28.11
C THR A 301 -31.50 8.01 -26.94
N LYS A 302 -31.04 8.21 -25.71
CA LYS A 302 -31.70 7.72 -24.51
C LYS A 302 -32.27 8.89 -23.69
N ASN A 303 -33.42 8.67 -23.07
CA ASN A 303 -34.05 9.69 -22.24
C ASN A 303 -33.55 9.59 -20.78
N LEU A 304 -32.62 10.47 -20.40
CA LEU A 304 -32.06 10.50 -19.05
C LEU A 304 -32.86 11.38 -18.07
N LYS A 305 -33.92 12.06 -18.51
CA LYS A 305 -34.70 12.98 -17.66
C LYS A 305 -35.50 12.31 -16.55
N LYS A 306 -35.89 11.05 -16.74
CA LYS A 306 -36.92 10.37 -15.93
C LYS A 306 -36.60 10.36 -14.43
N GLU A 307 -35.34 10.18 -14.09
CA GLU A 307 -34.85 10.12 -12.70
C GLU A 307 -34.12 11.41 -12.29
N HIS A 308 -34.58 12.57 -12.78
CA HIS A 308 -34.05 13.88 -12.39
C HIS A 308 -32.53 14.07 -12.66
N ASN A 309 -31.99 13.41 -13.68
CA ASN A 309 -30.62 13.68 -14.10
C ASN A 309 -30.54 15.02 -14.82
N TYR A 310 -29.53 15.82 -14.49
CA TYR A 310 -29.47 17.23 -14.88
C TYR A 310 -28.09 17.69 -15.33
N TYR A 311 -28.06 18.86 -15.94
CA TYR A 311 -26.86 19.69 -16.07
C TYR A 311 -27.20 21.13 -15.67
N VAL A 312 -26.20 21.87 -15.22
CA VAL A 312 -26.34 23.26 -14.81
C VAL A 312 -26.28 24.19 -16.02
N VAL A 313 -27.14 25.20 -16.05
CA VAL A 313 -27.18 26.25 -17.08
C VAL A 313 -25.77 26.82 -17.32
N GLY A 314 -25.36 26.87 -18.58
CA GLY A 314 -24.03 27.38 -18.98
C GLY A 314 -22.91 26.35 -18.93
N ASN A 315 -23.16 25.13 -18.43
CA ASN A 315 -22.19 24.03 -18.41
C ASN A 315 -22.79 22.71 -18.94
N PRO A 316 -23.27 22.66 -20.21
CA PRO A 316 -23.81 21.44 -20.78
C PRO A 316 -22.72 20.37 -20.94
N PRO A 317 -23.12 19.08 -21.04
CA PRO A 317 -22.19 18.02 -21.43
C PRO A 317 -21.59 18.28 -22.82
N VAL A 318 -20.46 17.64 -23.11
CA VAL A 318 -19.76 17.73 -24.39
C VAL A 318 -19.61 16.34 -24.97
N LEU A 319 -20.12 16.15 -26.19
CA LEU A 319 -19.88 14.92 -26.93
C LEU A 319 -18.51 15.01 -27.61
N VAL A 320 -17.61 14.11 -27.25
CA VAL A 320 -16.23 14.10 -27.74
C VAL A 320 -16.17 13.42 -29.11
N GLY A 321 -15.47 14.04 -30.06
CA GLY A 321 -15.25 13.47 -31.39
C GLY A 321 -16.35 13.73 -32.42
N MET A 322 -17.40 14.47 -32.05
CA MET A 322 -18.44 14.92 -32.99
C MET A 322 -18.48 16.44 -33.10
N THR A 323 -18.82 16.93 -34.29
CA THR A 323 -18.97 18.36 -34.59
C THR A 323 -20.40 18.86 -34.43
N ASP A 324 -21.37 17.94 -34.31
CA ASP A 324 -22.78 18.30 -34.27
C ASP A 324 -23.18 18.83 -32.90
N THR A 325 -23.92 19.94 -32.91
CA THR A 325 -24.45 20.55 -31.68
C THR A 325 -25.60 19.70 -31.15
N VAL A 326 -25.44 19.14 -29.95
CA VAL A 326 -26.45 18.34 -29.27
C VAL A 326 -27.35 19.25 -28.43
N ASP A 327 -28.66 19.08 -28.58
CA ASP A 327 -29.66 19.74 -27.73
C ASP A 327 -29.86 18.94 -26.44
N TRP A 328 -28.98 19.17 -25.46
CA TRP A 328 -28.98 18.47 -24.18
C TRP A 328 -30.27 18.66 -23.37
N ALA A 329 -31.00 19.74 -23.60
CA ALA A 329 -32.29 19.98 -22.97
C ALA A 329 -33.36 18.96 -23.40
N LYS A 330 -33.13 18.14 -24.43
CA LYS A 330 -33.97 16.98 -24.78
C LYS A 330 -33.63 15.71 -24.01
N VAL A 331 -32.37 15.58 -23.57
CA VAL A 331 -31.81 14.37 -22.96
C VAL A 331 -31.80 14.45 -21.44
N LEU A 332 -31.50 15.62 -20.88
CA LEU A 332 -31.32 15.89 -19.46
C LEU A 332 -32.17 17.08 -19.01
N LEU A 333 -32.38 17.22 -17.70
CA LEU A 333 -32.95 18.43 -17.12
C LEU A 333 -31.91 19.56 -17.12
N CYS A 334 -32.35 20.79 -17.31
CA CYS A 334 -31.51 21.98 -17.28
C CYS A 334 -31.85 22.75 -16.00
N GLU A 335 -30.93 22.75 -15.04
CA GLU A 335 -31.13 23.34 -13.70
C GLU A 335 -30.34 24.65 -13.56
N GLU A 336 -30.90 25.64 -12.87
CA GLU A 336 -30.21 26.93 -12.66
C GLU A 336 -29.02 26.80 -11.71
N ARG A 337 -29.09 25.86 -10.77
CA ARG A 337 -28.05 25.60 -9.78
C ARG A 337 -28.05 24.13 -9.40
N LYS A 338 -26.91 23.65 -8.90
CA LYS A 338 -26.79 22.30 -8.36
C LYS A 338 -27.74 22.12 -7.16
N PRO A 339 -28.71 21.19 -7.20
CA PRO A 339 -29.52 20.84 -6.05
C PRO A 339 -28.62 20.37 -4.89
N GLY A 340 -29.00 20.71 -3.65
CA GLY A 340 -28.31 20.20 -2.47
C GLY A 340 -28.38 18.68 -2.42
N ARG A 341 -27.31 18.02 -1.96
CA ARG A 341 -27.28 16.56 -1.77
C ARG A 341 -28.21 16.17 -0.63
N GLY A 342 -29.46 15.87 -0.94
CA GLY A 342 -30.34 15.15 -0.03
C GLY A 342 -29.94 13.68 -0.06
N PHE A 343 -29.16 13.23 0.91
CA PHE A 343 -29.04 11.79 1.17
C PHE A 343 -30.39 11.36 1.77
N TYR A 344 -31.21 10.69 0.97
CA TYR A 344 -32.43 10.04 1.44
C TYR A 344 -32.17 8.55 1.63
#